data_AF-A0A034WR91-F1
#
_entry.id   AF-A0A034WR91-F1
#
_cell.length_a   1.000
_cell.length_b   1.000
_cell.length_c   1.000
_cell.angle_alpha   90.00
_cell.angle_beta   90.00
_cell.angle_gamma   90.00
#
_symmetry.space_group_name_H-M   'P 1'
#
loop_
_entity.id
_entity.type
_entity.pdbx_description
1 polymer ?
#
loop_
_entity_poly.entity_id
_entity_poly.type
_entity_poly.pdbx_seq_one_letter_code
_entity_poly.pdbx_strand_id
1 'polypeptide(L)'
;GKLHVCLNCLSDSHEVKNCKSMFNCNKCKQRHHSMIHRDQSEGIAQISDSTDTTEISTKSHVASIKANISNVPTSRSMLLGTAMVTICHNESPFTVRALIDSGSEATFVSNSLQKCLHLATKKVSARVSGLNNTVPGRVQSVCSITIGSPRNKSLRLEAEALVLPKLTGLLPSRSINPSIVKRLPNIPLADNNFYTSQKVDLLIGADLYPKIILNGVKSKIFGSLVAQHTVFGWILTGSVPSEETKVNGKGDGQNSSITKQQTQNNFCKVNNSNFIFTQQKQHQQHQQQHQLQRDQSNDDGETNDAPGSSNHTDTHGSVGVPTLPAAALSLSATSVGST
;
A
#
# COMPACT_ATOMS: atom_id res chain seq x y z
N GLY A 1 -54.25 4.39 8.79
CA GLY A 1 -53.28 5.19 8.00
C GLY A 1 -52.17 5.70 8.91
N LYS A 2 -51.12 6.33 8.35
CA LYS A 2 -50.16 7.11 9.16
C LYS A 2 -50.75 8.48 9.45
N LEU A 3 -50.82 8.89 10.72
CA LEU A 3 -51.07 10.30 11.06
C LEU A 3 -49.81 11.11 10.75
N HIS A 4 -49.96 12.24 10.06
CA HIS A 4 -48.83 13.05 9.59
C HIS A 4 -48.48 14.16 10.58
N VAL A 5 -48.09 13.78 11.80
CA VAL A 5 -47.81 14.71 12.90
C VAL A 5 -46.52 15.50 12.70
N CYS A 6 -46.58 16.80 13.02
CA CYS A 6 -45.45 17.70 13.11
C CYS A 6 -44.43 17.19 14.14
N LEU A 7 -43.24 16.75 13.69
CA LEU A 7 -42.22 16.23 14.61
C LEU A 7 -41.69 17.27 15.61
N ASN A 8 -42.01 18.57 15.48
CA ASN A 8 -41.58 19.63 16.40
C ASN A 8 -42.58 19.96 17.54
N CYS A 9 -43.88 19.90 17.29
CA CYS A 9 -44.92 20.21 18.28
C CYS A 9 -46.00 19.11 18.45
N LEU A 10 -45.87 18.00 17.73
CA LEU A 10 -46.75 16.82 17.75
C LEU A 10 -48.19 17.02 17.25
N SER A 11 -48.57 18.22 16.81
CA SER A 11 -49.86 18.44 16.13
C SER A 11 -49.87 17.84 14.71
N ASP A 12 -50.98 17.22 14.37
CA ASP A 12 -51.36 16.69 13.04
C ASP A 12 -51.70 17.77 12.00
N SER A 13 -51.92 19.02 12.41
CA SER A 13 -52.39 20.10 11.53
C SER A 13 -51.37 20.64 10.51
N HIS A 14 -50.08 20.32 10.65
CA HIS A 14 -49.03 20.90 9.80
C HIS A 14 -47.72 20.08 9.82
N GLU A 15 -46.81 20.41 8.90
CA GLU A 15 -45.44 19.86 8.87
C GLU A 15 -44.43 20.75 9.62
N VAL A 16 -43.28 20.19 10.01
CA VAL A 16 -42.18 20.89 10.72
C VAL A 16 -41.75 22.20 10.04
N LYS A 17 -41.75 22.22 8.70
CA LYS A 17 -41.40 23.40 7.88
C LYS A 17 -42.37 24.57 8.09
N ASN A 18 -43.64 24.29 8.39
CA ASN A 18 -44.71 25.26 8.64
C ASN A 18 -44.99 25.47 10.15
N CYS A 19 -44.21 24.87 11.03
CA CYS A 19 -44.48 24.86 12.47
C CYS A 19 -44.18 26.20 13.15
N LYS A 20 -45.23 26.89 13.60
CA LYS A 20 -45.16 28.17 14.32
C LYS A 20 -44.69 28.05 15.79
N SER A 21 -44.35 26.86 16.27
CA SER A 21 -43.77 26.68 17.61
C SER A 21 -42.39 27.35 17.68
N MET A 22 -42.21 28.22 18.68
CA MET A 22 -40.93 28.83 19.04
C MET A 22 -40.01 27.86 19.81
N PHE A 23 -40.53 26.71 20.25
CA PHE A 23 -39.76 25.71 20.98
C PHE A 23 -39.10 24.71 20.02
N ASN A 24 -37.82 24.43 20.29
CA ASN A 24 -37.00 23.42 19.62
C ASN A 24 -36.50 22.38 20.66
N CYS A 25 -35.86 21.30 20.21
CA CYS A 25 -35.33 20.25 21.08
C CYS A 25 -34.41 20.81 22.19
N ASN A 26 -34.71 20.52 23.46
CA ASN A 26 -33.93 21.06 24.58
C ASN A 26 -32.47 20.53 24.60
N LYS A 27 -32.23 19.29 24.16
CA LYS A 27 -30.90 18.67 24.03
C LYS A 27 -30.05 19.28 22.92
N CYS A 28 -30.48 19.15 21.65
CA CYS A 28 -29.65 19.49 20.47
C CYS A 28 -30.08 20.76 19.70
N LYS A 29 -31.09 21.49 20.18
CA LYS A 29 -31.63 22.75 19.62
C LYS A 29 -32.24 22.67 18.20
N GLN A 30 -32.24 21.50 17.57
CA GLN A 30 -32.87 21.25 16.27
C GLN A 30 -34.42 21.20 16.36
N ARG A 31 -35.09 21.36 15.21
CA ARG A 31 -36.56 21.48 15.08
C ARG A 31 -37.30 20.13 15.16
N HIS A 32 -37.14 19.43 16.28
CA HIS A 32 -37.99 18.31 16.69
C HIS A 32 -38.31 18.39 18.20
N HIS A 33 -39.40 17.76 18.60
CA HIS A 33 -39.85 17.72 19.98
C HIS A 33 -38.87 16.92 20.85
N SER A 34 -38.57 17.41 22.05
CA SER A 34 -37.53 16.82 22.93
C SER A 34 -37.72 15.33 23.20
N MET A 35 -38.97 14.84 23.27
CA MET A 35 -39.29 13.42 23.48
C MET A 35 -38.97 12.50 22.27
N ILE A 36 -38.82 13.05 21.07
CA ILE A 36 -38.50 12.28 19.84
C ILE A 36 -36.97 12.27 19.60
N HIS A 37 -36.19 13.04 20.36
CA HIS A 37 -34.75 13.08 20.19
C HIS A 37 -34.07 11.75 20.54
N ARG A 38 -33.52 11.09 19.52
CA ARG A 38 -32.63 9.94 19.67
C ARG A 38 -31.20 10.47 19.74
N ASP A 39 -30.52 10.23 20.85
CA ASP A 39 -29.13 10.67 21.06
C ASP A 39 -28.23 9.96 20.03
N GLN A 40 -27.72 10.71 19.06
CA GLN A 40 -26.73 10.20 18.10
C GLN A 40 -25.32 10.37 18.69
N SER A 41 -24.54 9.30 18.70
CA SER A 41 -23.11 9.33 19.00
C SER A 41 -22.36 10.06 17.88
N GLU A 42 -22.16 11.36 18.10
CA GLU A 42 -21.31 12.34 17.41
C GLU A 42 -21.01 12.13 15.92
N GLY A 43 -21.80 12.81 15.08
CA GLY A 43 -21.66 12.84 13.61
C GLY A 43 -22.56 13.88 12.92
N ILE A 44 -22.73 15.05 13.53
CA ILE A 44 -23.75 16.10 13.25
C ILE A 44 -23.01 17.36 12.71
N ALA A 45 -23.46 18.18 11.74
CA ALA A 45 -24.61 18.22 10.81
C ALA A 45 -24.15 18.85 9.45
N GLN A 46 -24.78 18.62 8.28
CA GLN A 46 -25.87 19.40 7.61
C GLN A 46 -25.52 20.87 7.21
N ILE A 47 -26.19 21.60 6.29
CA ILE A 47 -27.55 21.50 5.70
C ILE A 47 -27.61 22.06 4.24
N SER A 48 -28.67 21.65 3.50
CA SER A 48 -29.50 22.40 2.51
C SER A 48 -28.94 23.08 1.23
N ASP A 49 -29.59 22.70 0.12
CA ASP A 49 -30.02 23.49 -1.07
C ASP A 49 -30.54 24.92 -0.72
N SER A 50 -30.48 25.99 -1.52
CA SER A 50 -30.00 26.22 -2.91
C SER A 50 -29.50 27.66 -3.07
N THR A 51 -28.48 27.91 -3.92
CA THR A 51 -28.39 29.02 -4.91
C THR A 51 -27.04 28.96 -5.66
N ASP A 52 -26.84 29.83 -6.66
CA ASP A 52 -25.89 29.64 -7.77
C ASP A 52 -24.40 29.91 -7.45
N THR A 53 -23.54 29.55 -8.41
CA THR A 53 -22.10 29.80 -8.58
C THR A 53 -21.04 29.01 -7.79
N THR A 54 -20.10 28.45 -8.58
CA THR A 54 -18.69 28.06 -8.29
C THR A 54 -18.35 26.79 -7.47
N GLU A 55 -17.69 25.87 -8.18
CA GLU A 55 -16.73 24.83 -7.77
C GLU A 55 -17.09 23.79 -6.67
N ILE A 56 -17.52 22.61 -7.13
CA ILE A 56 -17.90 21.45 -6.31
C ILE A 56 -16.67 20.69 -5.78
N SER A 57 -16.31 20.92 -4.52
CA SER A 57 -15.36 20.06 -3.79
C SER A 57 -16.05 18.80 -3.24
N THR A 58 -15.99 17.69 -3.99
CA THR A 58 -16.61 16.42 -3.59
C THR A 58 -15.90 15.79 -2.39
N LYS A 59 -16.59 15.70 -1.24
CA LYS A 59 -16.13 14.95 -0.06
C LYS A 59 -16.12 13.45 -0.37
N SER A 60 -14.98 12.92 -0.83
CA SER A 60 -14.81 11.48 -1.05
C SER A 60 -15.11 10.71 0.23
N HIS A 61 -15.92 9.65 0.13
CA HIS A 61 -15.89 8.61 1.14
C HIS A 61 -14.45 8.09 1.27
N VAL A 62 -14.03 7.85 2.52
CA VAL A 62 -12.64 7.65 2.88
C VAL A 62 -12.25 6.18 2.73
N ALA A 63 -11.25 5.94 1.88
CA ALA A 63 -10.79 4.61 1.55
C ALA A 63 -10.05 3.91 2.70
N SER A 64 -10.37 2.63 2.89
CA SER A 64 -9.51 1.64 3.54
C SER A 64 -9.85 0.27 2.94
N ILE A 65 -8.91 -0.32 2.21
CA ILE A 65 -9.04 -1.70 1.72
C ILE A 65 -8.96 -2.62 2.94
N LYS A 66 -9.97 -3.49 3.13
CA LYS A 66 -9.98 -4.45 4.25
C LYS A 66 -10.13 -5.88 3.74
N ALA A 67 -9.02 -6.60 3.75
CA ALA A 67 -8.98 -8.06 3.72
C ALA A 67 -8.87 -8.68 5.14
N ASN A 68 -8.95 -7.86 6.20
CA ASN A 68 -8.81 -8.32 7.58
C ASN A 68 -10.12 -8.95 8.09
N ILE A 69 -10.05 -10.22 8.49
CA ILE A 69 -11.11 -10.88 9.24
C ILE A 69 -11.22 -10.25 10.64
N SER A 70 -12.31 -9.53 10.87
CA SER A 70 -12.78 -9.12 12.20
C SER A 70 -13.96 -9.99 12.64
N ASN A 71 -14.10 -10.21 13.94
CA ASN A 71 -15.26 -10.82 14.61
C ASN A 71 -15.58 -12.30 14.28
N VAL A 72 -14.75 -13.01 13.50
CA VAL A 72 -14.81 -14.48 13.45
C VAL A 72 -14.13 -15.07 14.71
N PRO A 73 -14.74 -16.02 15.44
CA PRO A 73 -14.13 -16.72 16.57
C PRO A 73 -12.99 -17.68 16.19
N THR A 74 -11.89 -17.15 15.64
CA THR A 74 -10.64 -17.90 15.48
C THR A 74 -9.79 -17.83 16.76
N SER A 75 -9.36 -18.99 17.25
CA SER A 75 -8.34 -19.12 18.31
C SER A 75 -6.94 -18.73 17.81
N ARG A 76 -6.69 -18.86 16.50
CA ARG A 76 -5.39 -18.56 15.86
C ARG A 76 -5.28 -17.09 15.49
N SER A 77 -4.11 -16.50 15.76
CA SER A 77 -3.76 -15.16 15.28
C SER A 77 -2.92 -15.27 14.00
N MET A 78 -3.21 -14.43 13.01
CA MET A 78 -2.45 -14.39 11.74
C MET A 78 -1.36 -13.32 11.79
N LEU A 79 -0.16 -13.67 11.36
CA LEU A 79 0.92 -12.74 11.03
C LEU A 79 0.95 -12.47 9.53
N LEU A 80 1.09 -11.19 9.18
CA LEU A 80 1.39 -10.71 7.83
C LEU A 80 2.82 -10.16 7.81
N GLY A 81 3.47 -10.24 6.65
CA GLY A 81 4.87 -9.86 6.48
C GLY A 81 5.06 -8.38 6.74
N THR A 82 5.63 -8.03 7.90
CA THR A 82 5.84 -6.65 8.32
C THR A 82 7.33 -6.36 8.50
N ALA A 83 7.73 -5.12 8.20
CA ALA A 83 9.11 -4.67 8.23
C ALA A 83 9.21 -3.25 8.81
N MET A 84 10.29 -2.96 9.53
CA MET A 84 10.67 -1.59 9.85
C MET A 84 11.59 -1.07 8.75
N VAL A 85 11.16 0.00 8.08
CA VAL A 85 11.87 0.63 6.96
C VAL A 85 12.16 2.09 7.30
N THR A 86 13.14 2.71 6.66
CA THR A 86 13.31 4.17 6.73
C THR A 86 12.67 4.82 5.51
N ILE A 87 12.12 6.02 5.68
CA ILE A 87 11.82 6.96 4.59
C ILE A 87 12.75 8.16 4.82
N CYS A 88 13.56 8.49 3.82
CA CYS A 88 14.40 9.69 3.85
C CYS A 88 13.57 10.89 3.41
N HIS A 89 13.48 11.93 4.25
CA HIS A 89 12.90 13.22 3.90
C HIS A 89 13.77 14.33 4.50
N ASN A 90 14.18 15.31 3.69
CA ASN A 90 15.12 16.38 4.05
C ASN A 90 16.33 15.84 4.82
N GLU A 91 17.01 14.86 4.19
CA GLU A 91 18.16 14.09 4.70
C GLU A 91 17.92 13.25 5.98
N SER A 92 16.82 13.51 6.70
CA SER A 92 16.46 12.82 7.94
C SER A 92 15.79 11.46 7.69
N PRO A 93 16.26 10.37 8.32
CA PRO A 93 15.69 9.03 8.15
C PRO A 93 14.56 8.76 9.17
N PHE A 94 13.31 8.78 8.72
CA PHE A 94 12.15 8.47 9.54
C PHE A 94 11.83 6.97 9.49
N THR A 95 11.92 6.29 10.64
CA THR A 95 11.64 4.85 10.71
C THR A 95 10.13 4.60 10.83
N VAL A 96 9.57 3.85 9.88
CA VAL A 96 8.13 3.54 9.79
C VAL A 96 7.91 2.04 9.65
N ARG A 97 6.70 1.59 9.99
CA ARG A 97 6.30 0.19 9.83
C ARG A 97 5.57 -0.03 8.51
N ALA A 98 6.12 -0.92 7.69
CA ALA A 98 5.59 -1.32 6.40
C ALA A 98 4.88 -2.69 6.49
N LEU A 99 3.79 -2.84 5.74
CA LEU A 99 3.28 -4.13 5.29
C LEU A 99 3.93 -4.48 3.94
N ILE A 100 4.40 -5.72 3.80
CA ILE A 100 4.85 -6.28 2.52
C ILE A 100 3.71 -7.12 1.94
N ASP A 101 3.12 -6.69 0.83
CA ASP A 101 1.94 -7.33 0.24
C ASP A 101 2.02 -7.37 -1.30
N SER A 102 2.44 -8.52 -1.83
CA SER A 102 2.43 -8.83 -3.26
C SER A 102 1.02 -8.98 -3.87
N GLY A 103 -0.05 -8.91 -3.06
CA GLY A 103 -1.44 -8.88 -3.53
C GLY A 103 -1.94 -7.47 -3.87
N SER A 104 -1.19 -6.43 -3.50
CA SER A 104 -1.46 -5.03 -3.87
C SER A 104 -0.60 -4.65 -5.08
N GLU A 105 -1.20 -4.07 -6.11
CA GLU A 105 -0.50 -3.71 -7.36
C GLU A 105 0.59 -2.65 -7.16
N ALA A 106 0.31 -1.64 -6.35
CA ALA A 106 1.17 -0.47 -6.11
C ALA A 106 1.55 -0.30 -4.64
N THR A 107 2.56 0.52 -4.39
CA THR A 107 2.97 0.99 -3.06
C THR A 107 2.09 2.16 -2.59
N PHE A 108 1.73 2.17 -1.31
CA PHE A 108 0.83 3.15 -0.70
C PHE A 108 1.36 3.71 0.63
N VAL A 109 1.13 5.00 0.89
CA VAL A 109 1.41 5.64 2.19
C VAL A 109 0.13 6.07 2.91
N SER A 110 0.17 6.10 4.24
CA SER A 110 -0.90 6.69 5.04
C SER A 110 -0.89 8.22 4.93
N ASN A 111 -2.06 8.85 4.86
CA ASN A 111 -2.23 10.31 4.91
C ASN A 111 -1.65 10.90 6.22
N SER A 112 -1.69 10.15 7.32
CA SER A 112 -1.00 10.55 8.56
C SER A 112 0.52 10.62 8.40
N LEU A 113 1.13 9.70 7.65
CA LEU A 113 2.56 9.71 7.36
C LEU A 113 2.93 10.82 6.37
N GLN A 114 2.17 10.96 5.28
CA GLN A 114 2.36 12.02 4.28
C GLN A 114 2.37 13.40 4.94
N LYS A 115 1.42 13.65 5.85
CA LYS A 115 1.36 14.91 6.62
C LYS A 115 2.48 15.05 7.65
N CYS A 116 2.75 13.99 8.42
CA CYS A 116 3.79 14.03 9.47
C CYS A 116 5.18 14.33 8.89
N LEU A 117 5.49 13.80 7.71
CA LEU A 117 6.75 14.05 6.99
C LEU A 117 6.64 15.14 5.93
N HIS A 118 5.52 15.89 5.86
CA HIS A 118 5.29 16.97 4.89
C HIS A 118 5.64 16.61 3.42
N LEU A 119 5.43 15.35 3.02
CA LEU A 119 5.86 14.84 1.71
C LEU A 119 5.12 15.59 0.60
N ALA A 120 5.87 16.13 -0.37
CA ALA A 120 5.30 16.76 -1.55
C ALA A 120 4.44 15.76 -2.33
N THR A 121 3.26 16.20 -2.80
CA THR A 121 2.33 15.35 -3.57
C THR A 121 1.98 15.95 -4.92
N LYS A 122 1.88 15.10 -5.94
CA LYS A 122 1.30 15.43 -7.25
C LYS A 122 -0.18 15.03 -7.25
N LYS A 123 -1.05 15.84 -7.86
CA LYS A 123 -2.47 15.46 -8.05
C LYS A 123 -2.58 14.33 -9.07
N VAL A 124 -3.39 13.32 -8.77
CA VAL A 124 -3.70 12.18 -9.66
C VAL A 124 -5.18 11.85 -9.61
N SER A 125 -5.65 10.93 -10.44
CA SER A 125 -7.04 10.45 -10.43
C SER A 125 -7.10 8.92 -10.59
N ALA A 126 -6.37 8.20 -9.73
CA ALA A 126 -6.40 6.74 -9.71
C ALA A 126 -7.67 6.21 -9.01
N ARG A 127 -8.12 5.02 -9.42
CA ARG A 127 -9.16 4.25 -8.71
C ARG A 127 -8.47 3.05 -8.06
N VAL A 128 -8.76 2.82 -6.79
CA VAL A 128 -8.21 1.69 -6.04
C VAL A 128 -9.38 0.78 -5.69
N SER A 129 -9.30 -0.49 -6.10
CA SER A 129 -10.28 -1.53 -5.79
C SER A 129 -9.73 -2.48 -4.72
N GLY A 130 -10.63 -2.99 -3.88
CA GLY A 130 -10.36 -4.07 -2.92
C GLY A 130 -11.11 -5.36 -3.26
N LEU A 131 -11.17 -6.26 -2.28
CA LEU A 131 -12.02 -7.46 -2.35
C LEU A 131 -13.49 -7.09 -2.69
N ASN A 132 -14.16 -8.03 -3.37
CA ASN A 132 -15.50 -7.87 -3.94
C ASN A 132 -15.64 -6.70 -4.93
N ASN A 133 -14.54 -6.27 -5.55
CA ASN A 133 -14.44 -5.06 -6.39
C ASN A 133 -15.06 -3.81 -5.75
N THR A 134 -15.01 -3.74 -4.42
CA THR A 134 -15.33 -2.50 -3.70
C THR A 134 -14.31 -1.45 -4.13
N VAL A 135 -14.76 -0.26 -4.53
CA VAL A 135 -13.89 0.87 -4.85
C VAL A 135 -13.88 1.81 -3.64
N PRO A 136 -13.05 1.58 -2.60
CA PRO A 136 -13.10 2.34 -1.36
C PRO A 136 -12.83 3.84 -1.52
N GLY A 137 -12.29 4.30 -2.65
CA GLY A 137 -12.25 5.72 -3.01
C GLY A 137 -11.52 6.02 -4.32
N ARG A 138 -11.54 7.29 -4.75
CA ARG A 138 -10.62 7.82 -5.76
C ARG A 138 -9.36 8.31 -5.03
N VAL A 139 -8.18 7.84 -5.42
CA VAL A 139 -6.92 8.41 -4.94
C VAL A 139 -6.63 9.69 -5.72
N GLN A 140 -6.45 10.78 -4.97
CA GLN A 140 -6.26 12.13 -5.51
C GLN A 140 -4.80 12.61 -5.45
N SER A 141 -3.92 11.90 -4.73
CA SER A 141 -2.53 12.29 -4.50
C SER A 141 -1.57 11.10 -4.58
N VAL A 142 -0.40 11.34 -5.15
CA VAL A 142 0.78 10.45 -5.13
C VAL A 142 1.98 11.23 -4.62
N CYS A 143 2.93 10.58 -3.93
CA CYS A 143 4.21 11.20 -3.57
C CYS A 143 5.41 10.31 -3.92
N SER A 144 6.44 10.92 -4.49
CA SER A 144 7.75 10.31 -4.68
C SER A 144 8.41 10.11 -3.31
N ILE A 145 8.83 8.88 -2.99
CA ILE A 145 9.52 8.55 -1.74
C ILE A 145 10.77 7.69 -2.00
N THR A 146 11.76 7.81 -1.12
CA THR A 146 12.92 6.91 -1.07
C THR A 146 12.86 6.06 0.19
N ILE A 147 12.64 4.76 0.01
CA ILE A 147 12.60 3.75 1.07
C ILE A 147 14.02 3.20 1.28
N GLY A 148 14.44 3.09 2.54
CA GLY A 148 15.70 2.48 2.96
C GLY A 148 15.51 1.51 4.14
N SER A 149 16.62 1.03 4.71
CA SER A 149 16.59 0.04 5.79
C SER A 149 17.34 0.52 7.03
N PRO A 150 16.76 0.42 8.25
CA PRO A 150 17.51 0.61 9.50
C PRO A 150 18.71 -0.34 9.64
N ARG A 151 18.69 -1.48 8.94
CA ARG A 151 19.76 -2.48 8.91
C ARG A 151 20.81 -2.23 7.82
N ASN A 152 20.47 -1.51 6.75
CA ASN A 152 21.38 -1.21 5.66
C ASN A 152 21.20 0.23 5.17
N LYS A 153 22.17 1.09 5.52
CA LYS A 153 22.17 2.52 5.17
C LYS A 153 22.37 2.80 3.66
N SER A 154 22.90 1.86 2.89
CA SER A 154 23.05 2.01 1.43
C SER A 154 21.82 1.59 0.63
N LEU A 155 20.85 0.89 1.25
CA LEU A 155 19.61 0.54 0.57
C LEU A 155 18.82 1.83 0.26
N ARG A 156 18.56 2.07 -1.02
CA ARG A 156 17.66 3.10 -1.54
C ARG A 156 16.74 2.45 -2.58
N LEU A 157 15.44 2.65 -2.41
CA LEU A 157 14.39 2.15 -3.30
C LEU A 157 13.42 3.30 -3.55
N GLU A 158 13.36 3.77 -4.79
CA GLU A 158 12.47 4.86 -5.19
C GLU A 158 11.09 4.33 -5.56
N ALA A 159 10.05 5.08 -5.18
CA ALA A 159 8.65 4.71 -5.37
C ALA A 159 7.77 5.95 -5.55
N GLU A 160 6.74 5.86 -6.42
CA GLU A 160 5.62 6.80 -6.44
C GLU A 160 4.48 6.21 -5.62
N ALA A 161 4.39 6.59 -4.35
CA ALA A 161 3.46 5.99 -3.40
C ALA A 161 2.09 6.70 -3.43
N LEU A 162 1.03 5.93 -3.66
CA LEU A 162 -0.34 6.44 -3.66
C LEU A 162 -0.81 6.76 -2.23
N VAL A 163 -1.34 7.97 -2.01
CA VAL A 163 -1.71 8.44 -0.67
C VAL A 163 -3.14 7.99 -0.35
N LEU A 164 -3.28 7.12 0.67
CA LEU A 164 -4.58 6.67 1.18
C LEU A 164 -4.84 7.25 2.58
N PRO A 165 -6.09 7.66 2.92
CA PRO A 165 -6.41 8.14 4.26
C PRO A 165 -6.12 7.11 5.36
N LYS A 166 -6.32 5.82 5.04
CA LYS A 166 -5.97 4.68 5.88
C LYS A 166 -5.63 3.47 5.01
N LEU A 167 -4.52 2.81 5.35
CA LEU A 167 -4.13 1.54 4.75
C LEU A 167 -5.02 0.41 5.32
N THR A 168 -4.56 -0.26 6.38
CA THR A 168 -5.19 -1.45 6.95
C THR A 168 -5.83 -1.22 8.32
N GLY A 169 -6.33 -2.29 8.95
CA GLY A 169 -6.48 -2.34 10.41
C GLY A 169 -5.12 -2.42 11.13
N LEU A 170 -5.14 -2.59 12.46
CA LEU A 170 -3.93 -2.95 13.21
C LEU A 170 -3.45 -4.35 12.79
N LEU A 171 -2.14 -4.56 12.77
CA LEU A 171 -1.50 -5.81 12.35
C LEU A 171 -0.47 -6.26 13.40
N PRO A 172 -0.52 -7.51 13.90
CA PRO A 172 -1.64 -8.45 13.80
C PRO A 172 -2.94 -7.86 14.39
N SER A 173 -4.11 -8.38 14.00
CA SER A 173 -5.42 -7.87 14.45
C SER A 173 -5.65 -7.95 15.97
N ARG A 174 -4.86 -8.76 16.67
CA ARG A 174 -4.74 -8.85 18.13
C ARG A 174 -3.27 -9.14 18.47
N SER A 175 -2.77 -8.59 19.58
CA SER A 175 -1.38 -8.85 20.00
C SER A 175 -1.18 -10.32 20.36
N ILE A 176 0.05 -10.80 20.15
CA ILE A 176 0.48 -12.18 20.38
C ILE A 176 1.44 -12.19 21.59
N ASN A 177 1.43 -13.24 22.40
CA ASN A 177 2.30 -13.35 23.57
C ASN A 177 3.79 -13.28 23.13
N PRO A 178 4.60 -12.33 23.63
CA PRO A 178 6.00 -12.15 23.23
C PRO A 178 6.89 -13.39 23.45
N SER A 179 6.46 -14.34 24.29
CA SER A 179 7.13 -15.64 24.47
C SER A 179 7.30 -16.44 23.17
N ILE A 180 6.54 -16.12 22.12
CA ILE A 180 6.77 -16.67 20.78
C ILE A 180 8.20 -16.45 20.27
N VAL A 181 8.85 -15.34 20.63
CA VAL A 181 10.24 -15.01 20.22
C VAL A 181 11.21 -16.09 20.70
N LYS A 182 10.99 -16.68 21.89
CA LYS A 182 11.81 -17.79 22.43
C LYS A 182 11.67 -19.11 21.66
N ARG A 183 10.68 -19.21 20.76
CA ARG A 183 10.39 -20.40 19.94
C ARG A 183 10.73 -20.20 18.46
N LEU A 184 11.21 -19.02 18.07
CA LEU A 184 11.70 -18.75 16.72
C LEU A 184 13.20 -19.07 16.63
N PRO A 185 13.71 -19.46 15.44
CA PRO A 185 15.15 -19.54 15.22
C PRO A 185 15.78 -18.14 15.35
N ASN A 186 17.04 -18.06 15.79
CA ASN A 186 17.78 -16.81 15.85
C ASN A 186 18.08 -16.28 14.43
N ILE A 187 17.18 -15.47 13.89
CA ILE A 187 17.28 -14.84 12.57
C ILE A 187 17.02 -13.33 12.68
N PRO A 188 17.71 -12.48 11.90
CA PRO A 188 17.52 -11.04 11.95
C PRO A 188 16.16 -10.64 11.35
N LEU A 189 15.15 -10.49 12.19
CA LEU A 189 13.79 -10.09 11.79
C LEU A 189 13.75 -8.69 11.16
N ALA A 190 12.81 -8.49 10.24
CA ALA A 190 12.55 -7.19 9.63
C ALA A 190 11.68 -6.27 10.53
N ASP A 191 10.75 -6.85 11.29
CA ASP A 191 10.00 -6.19 12.36
C ASP A 191 10.21 -6.96 13.67
N ASN A 192 10.92 -6.37 14.63
CA ASN A 192 11.12 -6.96 15.95
C ASN A 192 9.83 -6.92 16.81
N ASN A 193 8.87 -6.05 16.46
CA ASN A 193 7.60 -5.86 17.13
C ASN A 193 6.43 -6.55 16.40
N PHE A 194 6.73 -7.57 15.57
CA PHE A 194 5.75 -8.28 14.74
C PHE A 194 4.55 -8.87 15.53
N TYR A 195 4.74 -9.16 16.82
CA TYR A 195 3.72 -9.70 17.72
C TYR A 195 2.79 -8.61 18.32
N THR A 196 3.16 -7.33 18.25
CA THR A 196 2.40 -6.22 18.83
C THR A 196 1.36 -5.71 17.83
N SER A 197 0.08 -5.67 18.22
CA SER A 197 -0.99 -5.10 17.40
C SER A 197 -0.83 -3.58 17.27
N GLN A 198 -0.35 -3.15 16.11
CA GLN A 198 -0.04 -1.74 15.83
C GLN A 198 -0.36 -1.40 14.37
N LYS A 199 -0.39 -0.10 14.04
CA LYS A 199 -0.64 0.36 12.65
C LYS A 199 0.52 -0.01 11.71
N VAL A 200 0.27 0.14 10.41
CA VAL A 200 1.30 0.29 9.38
C VAL A 200 1.05 1.62 8.67
N ASP A 201 2.11 2.28 8.25
CA ASP A 201 2.06 3.60 7.60
C ASP A 201 2.53 3.56 6.13
N LEU A 202 3.15 2.45 5.73
CA LEU A 202 3.51 2.11 4.36
C LEU A 202 2.94 0.72 4.01
N LEU A 203 2.51 0.54 2.77
CA LEU A 203 2.28 -0.77 2.15
C LEU A 203 3.20 -0.83 0.92
N ILE A 204 4.04 -1.86 0.83
CA ILE A 204 4.92 -2.12 -0.31
C ILE A 204 4.28 -3.17 -1.20
N GLY A 205 3.95 -2.78 -2.43
CA GLY A 205 3.18 -3.58 -3.39
C GLY A 205 4.02 -4.42 -4.35
N ALA A 206 3.39 -4.96 -5.39
CA ALA A 206 4.00 -5.74 -6.45
C ALA A 206 4.97 -4.92 -7.33
N ASP A 207 4.79 -3.61 -7.40
CA ASP A 207 5.71 -2.62 -7.99
C ASP A 207 7.14 -2.67 -7.42
N LEU A 208 7.28 -3.00 -6.14
CA LEU A 208 8.55 -3.08 -5.42
C LEU A 208 8.88 -4.48 -4.90
N TYR A 209 7.90 -5.37 -4.72
CA TYR A 209 8.09 -6.72 -4.17
C TYR A 209 9.27 -7.48 -4.81
N PRO A 210 9.45 -7.52 -6.14
CA PRO A 210 10.58 -8.23 -6.75
C PRO A 210 11.95 -7.58 -6.51
N LYS A 211 12.00 -6.31 -6.07
CA LYS A 211 13.25 -5.60 -5.71
C LYS A 211 13.66 -5.83 -4.24
N ILE A 212 12.71 -6.23 -3.38
CA ILE A 212 12.94 -6.40 -1.93
C ILE A 212 13.03 -7.86 -1.50
N ILE A 213 12.49 -8.80 -2.29
CA ILE A 213 12.49 -10.22 -2.00
C ILE A 213 13.89 -10.82 -2.20
N LEU A 214 14.36 -11.65 -1.26
CA LEU A 214 15.67 -12.30 -1.34
C LEU A 214 15.55 -13.82 -1.30
N ASN A 215 16.60 -14.50 -1.77
CA ASN A 215 16.77 -15.93 -1.58
C ASN A 215 16.78 -16.27 -0.08
N GLY A 216 15.91 -17.20 0.32
CA GLY A 216 15.80 -17.70 1.69
C GLY A 216 14.35 -17.85 2.16
N VAL A 217 13.89 -19.10 2.27
CA VAL A 217 12.62 -19.46 2.90
C VAL A 217 12.91 -20.43 4.05
N LYS A 218 12.32 -20.18 5.23
CA LYS A 218 12.31 -21.12 6.36
C LYS A 218 10.85 -21.43 6.68
N SER A 219 10.40 -22.64 6.37
CA SER A 219 9.01 -23.07 6.62
C SER A 219 8.87 -23.77 7.98
N LYS A 220 7.66 -23.74 8.55
CA LYS A 220 7.29 -24.39 9.83
C LYS A 220 8.17 -23.98 11.02
N ILE A 221 8.69 -22.75 11.05
CA ILE A 221 9.57 -22.26 12.12
C ILE A 221 8.91 -22.29 13.51
N PHE A 222 7.58 -22.13 13.53
CA PHE A 222 6.72 -22.39 14.68
C PHE A 222 5.31 -22.70 14.17
N GLY A 223 4.85 -23.94 14.31
CA GLY A 223 3.57 -24.39 13.76
C GLY A 223 3.50 -24.21 12.24
N SER A 224 2.64 -23.31 11.78
CA SER A 224 2.47 -22.98 10.35
C SER A 224 3.32 -21.80 9.87
N LEU A 225 4.05 -21.10 10.76
CA LEU A 225 4.78 -19.90 10.38
C LEU A 225 5.87 -20.18 9.33
N VAL A 226 6.00 -19.24 8.41
CA VAL A 226 7.09 -19.16 7.42
C VAL A 226 7.86 -17.85 7.68
N ALA A 227 9.19 -17.92 7.62
CA ALA A 227 10.04 -16.74 7.49
C ALA A 227 10.55 -16.64 6.05
N GLN A 228 10.44 -15.45 5.47
CA GLN A 228 10.93 -15.10 4.14
C GLN A 228 12.00 -14.03 4.26
N HIS A 229 13.12 -14.21 3.55
CA HIS A 229 14.22 -13.25 3.55
C HIS A 229 13.91 -12.06 2.63
N THR A 230 14.26 -10.85 3.07
CA THR A 230 14.11 -9.59 2.31
C THR A 230 15.29 -8.66 2.59
N VAL A 231 15.45 -7.60 1.80
CA VAL A 231 16.45 -6.53 2.04
C VAL A 231 16.28 -5.80 3.38
N PHE A 232 15.13 -5.97 4.06
CA PHE A 232 14.86 -5.45 5.40
C PHE A 232 15.12 -6.46 6.52
N GLY A 233 15.53 -7.70 6.20
CA GLY A 233 15.63 -8.83 7.11
C GLY A 233 14.54 -9.88 6.87
N TRP A 234 14.29 -10.74 7.86
CA TRP A 234 13.29 -11.82 7.73
C TRP A 234 11.89 -11.34 8.13
N ILE A 235 10.94 -11.38 7.20
CA ILE A 235 9.51 -11.15 7.47
C ILE A 235 8.84 -12.47 7.87
N LEU A 236 7.81 -12.41 8.73
CA LEU A 236 7.07 -13.59 9.21
C LEU A 236 5.64 -13.61 8.69
N THR A 237 5.17 -14.75 8.21
CA THR A 237 3.79 -14.95 7.72
C THR A 237 3.18 -16.26 8.22
N GLY A 238 1.85 -16.29 8.34
CA GLY A 238 1.07 -17.50 8.64
C GLY A 238 0.36 -17.46 10.00
N SER A 239 -0.20 -18.60 10.41
CA SER A 239 -0.96 -18.68 11.67
C SER A 239 -0.07 -19.05 12.86
N VAL A 240 -0.24 -18.30 13.94
CA VAL A 240 0.28 -18.60 15.28
C VAL A 240 -0.81 -19.38 16.03
N PRO A 241 -0.52 -20.61 16.51
CA PRO A 241 -1.39 -21.31 17.45
C PRO A 241 -1.64 -20.48 18.71
N SER A 242 -2.88 -20.50 19.21
CA SER A 242 -3.13 -20.12 20.60
C SER A 242 -2.37 -21.05 21.54
N GLU A 243 -1.82 -20.52 22.63
CA GLU A 243 -1.65 -21.34 23.83
C GLU A 243 -3.06 -21.77 24.25
N GLU A 244 -3.39 -23.06 24.12
CA GLU A 244 -4.56 -23.60 24.79
C GLU A 244 -4.26 -23.65 26.28
N THR A 245 -4.73 -22.63 27.01
CA THR A 245 -4.70 -22.63 28.47
C THR A 245 -5.51 -23.84 28.95
N LYS A 246 -4.83 -24.93 29.28
CA LYS A 246 -5.42 -26.08 29.95
C LYS A 246 -5.86 -25.64 31.34
N VAL A 247 -7.11 -25.17 31.44
CA VAL A 247 -7.78 -24.92 32.70
C VAL A 247 -7.96 -26.28 33.37
N ASN A 248 -7.08 -26.60 34.33
CA ASN A 248 -7.21 -27.77 35.20
C ASN A 248 -8.35 -27.56 36.20
N GLY A 249 -9.58 -27.42 35.69
CA GLY A 249 -10.79 -27.37 36.49
C GLY A 249 -11.14 -28.75 37.02
N LYS A 250 -10.85 -29.00 38.30
CA LYS A 250 -11.50 -30.06 39.07
C LYS A 250 -12.82 -29.52 39.61
N GLY A 251 -13.93 -30.12 39.17
CA GLY A 251 -15.28 -29.82 39.66
C GLY A 251 -15.85 -28.48 39.17
N ASP A 252 -17.17 -28.30 39.03
CA ASP A 252 -18.23 -29.32 38.98
C ASP A 252 -19.24 -28.94 37.88
N GLY A 253 -19.91 -29.95 37.32
CA GLY A 253 -20.54 -29.82 36.00
C GLY A 253 -22.02 -29.41 36.01
N GLN A 254 -22.45 -28.85 34.88
CA GLN A 254 -23.82 -29.01 34.37
C GLN A 254 -23.80 -29.21 32.85
N ASN A 255 -24.82 -29.90 32.32
CA ASN A 255 -24.82 -30.46 30.98
C ASN A 255 -24.96 -29.41 29.87
N SER A 256 -24.19 -29.58 28.78
CA SER A 256 -24.75 -29.43 27.44
C SER A 256 -24.22 -30.54 26.53
N SER A 257 -25.11 -31.15 25.75
CA SER A 257 -24.84 -32.41 25.07
C SER A 257 -24.30 -32.21 23.66
N ILE A 258 -23.24 -32.96 23.34
CA ILE A 258 -22.87 -33.49 22.01
C ILE A 258 -23.10 -32.54 20.80
N THR A 259 -21.99 -32.11 20.20
CA THR A 259 -21.83 -32.27 18.75
C THR A 259 -20.43 -32.81 18.45
N LYS A 260 -20.32 -34.14 18.30
CA LYS A 260 -19.12 -34.76 17.70
C LYS A 260 -19.16 -34.54 16.18
N GLN A 261 -18.69 -33.40 15.70
CA GLN A 261 -18.38 -33.27 14.27
C GLN A 261 -17.03 -33.92 13.96
N GLN A 262 -17.09 -35.18 13.56
CA GLN A 262 -16.06 -35.75 12.70
C GLN A 262 -16.15 -35.04 11.34
N THR A 263 -15.10 -34.31 10.96
CA THR A 263 -15.00 -33.73 9.61
C THR A 263 -13.66 -34.15 9.00
N GLN A 264 -13.70 -35.09 8.06
CA GLN A 264 -12.54 -35.47 7.25
C GLN A 264 -12.21 -34.35 6.25
N ASN A 265 -11.46 -33.34 6.69
CA ASN A 265 -10.99 -32.28 5.79
C ASN A 265 -9.70 -32.67 5.05
N ASN A 266 -9.85 -33.51 4.02
CA ASN A 266 -8.89 -33.57 2.92
C ASN A 266 -9.07 -32.32 2.03
N PHE A 267 -8.40 -31.22 2.35
CA PHE A 267 -8.33 -30.07 1.44
C PHE A 267 -6.99 -29.33 1.53
N CYS A 268 -6.52 -28.81 0.39
CA CYS A 268 -5.29 -28.02 0.23
C CYS A 268 -3.96 -28.60 0.74
N LYS A 269 -3.61 -29.81 0.26
CA LYS A 269 -2.21 -30.06 -0.16
C LYS A 269 -2.06 -29.67 -1.64
N VAL A 270 -1.81 -28.39 -1.94
CA VAL A 270 -1.30 -27.83 -3.22
C VAL A 270 -1.27 -26.29 -3.09
N ASN A 271 -0.54 -25.57 -3.96
CA ASN A 271 -0.53 -24.10 -4.07
C ASN A 271 0.01 -23.29 -2.87
N ASN A 272 1.25 -23.57 -2.45
CA ASN A 272 2.12 -22.50 -1.91
C ASN A 272 3.37 -22.32 -2.80
N SER A 273 3.93 -23.42 -3.31
CA SER A 273 4.97 -23.42 -4.35
C SER A 273 4.54 -22.64 -5.60
N ASN A 274 3.31 -22.85 -6.08
CA ASN A 274 2.84 -22.23 -7.31
C ASN A 274 2.67 -20.71 -7.22
N PHE A 275 2.41 -20.14 -6.04
CA PHE A 275 2.35 -18.69 -5.88
C PHE A 275 3.76 -18.08 -6.04
N ILE A 276 4.72 -18.58 -5.27
CA ILE A 276 6.13 -18.13 -5.33
C ILE A 276 6.73 -18.37 -6.73
N PHE A 277 6.46 -19.53 -7.34
CA PHE A 277 6.94 -19.87 -8.68
C PHE A 277 6.33 -18.97 -9.77
N THR A 278 5.05 -18.61 -9.65
CA THR A 278 4.41 -17.66 -10.60
C THR A 278 5.03 -16.27 -10.48
N GLN A 279 5.23 -15.75 -9.26
CA GLN A 279 5.89 -14.45 -9.07
C GLN A 279 7.36 -14.47 -9.51
N GLN A 280 8.10 -15.56 -9.28
CA GLN A 280 9.46 -15.72 -9.78
C GLN A 280 9.52 -15.77 -11.32
N LYS A 281 8.57 -16.47 -11.96
CA LYS A 281 8.50 -16.54 -13.42
C LYS A 281 8.16 -15.18 -14.05
N GLN A 282 7.23 -14.42 -13.46
CA GLN A 282 6.93 -13.04 -13.86
C GLN A 282 8.16 -12.13 -13.70
N HIS A 283 8.89 -12.24 -12.58
CA HIS A 283 10.11 -11.47 -12.34
C HIS A 283 11.20 -11.77 -13.39
N GLN A 284 11.42 -13.05 -13.73
CA GLN A 284 12.36 -13.46 -14.78
C GLN A 284 11.95 -12.93 -16.17
N GLN A 285 10.66 -12.97 -16.51
CA GLN A 285 10.16 -12.42 -17.78
C GLN A 285 10.35 -10.90 -17.86
N HIS A 286 10.09 -10.17 -16.77
CA HIS A 286 10.32 -8.72 -16.71
C HIS A 286 11.82 -8.36 -16.79
N GLN A 287 12.70 -9.14 -16.15
CA GLN A 287 14.14 -9.00 -16.30
C GLN A 287 14.62 -9.25 -17.73
N GLN A 288 14.09 -10.27 -18.42
CA GLN A 288 14.40 -10.55 -19.82
C GLN A 288 13.94 -9.42 -20.75
N GLN A 289 12.76 -8.84 -20.52
CA GLN A 289 12.29 -7.67 -21.27
C GLN A 289 13.20 -6.45 -21.08
N HIS A 290 13.65 -6.17 -19.85
CA HIS A 290 14.63 -5.12 -19.57
C HIS A 290 16.07 -5.47 -19.99
N GLN A 291 16.37 -6.70 -20.35
CA GLN A 291 17.62 -7.08 -21.01
C GLN A 291 17.51 -6.73 -22.50
N LEU A 292 16.51 -7.29 -23.19
CA LEU A 292 16.22 -7.06 -24.61
C LEU A 292 16.08 -5.58 -24.98
N GLN A 293 15.44 -4.76 -24.14
CA GLN A 293 15.33 -3.31 -24.37
C GLN A 293 16.65 -2.54 -24.25
N ARG A 294 17.63 -3.05 -23.49
CA ARG A 294 18.98 -2.46 -23.41
C ARG A 294 19.86 -2.95 -24.56
N ASP A 295 19.71 -4.21 -24.96
CA ASP A 295 20.44 -4.79 -26.06
C ASP A 295 20.00 -4.13 -27.39
N GLN A 296 18.69 -3.91 -27.59
CA GLN A 296 18.15 -3.16 -28.75
C GLN A 296 18.57 -1.68 -28.79
N SER A 297 18.92 -1.05 -27.66
CA SER A 297 19.43 0.33 -27.66
C SER A 297 20.94 0.44 -27.91
N ASN A 298 21.63 -0.68 -28.14
CA ASN A 298 23.06 -0.72 -28.48
C ASN A 298 23.32 -1.11 -29.95
N ASP A 299 22.29 -1.54 -30.69
CA ASP A 299 22.39 -2.12 -32.05
C ASP A 299 22.42 -1.03 -33.16
N ASP A 300 21.92 0.18 -32.87
CA ASP A 300 22.01 1.38 -33.74
C ASP A 300 23.45 1.96 -33.84
N GLY A 301 24.48 1.17 -33.51
CA GLY A 301 25.82 1.65 -33.12
C GLY A 301 27.02 1.20 -33.95
N GLU A 302 26.87 0.25 -34.90
CA GLU A 302 27.99 -0.23 -35.72
C GLU A 302 27.71 -0.18 -37.23
N THR A 303 28.28 0.82 -37.91
CA THR A 303 28.58 0.76 -39.34
C THR A 303 30.09 0.78 -39.53
N ASN A 304 30.70 -0.39 -39.78
CA ASN A 304 32.12 -0.54 -40.09
C ASN A 304 32.33 -0.75 -41.61
N ASP A 305 33.48 -0.29 -42.10
CA ASP A 305 33.83 -0.16 -43.52
C ASP A 305 34.27 -1.46 -44.24
N ALA A 306 34.56 -1.29 -45.54
CA ALA A 306 35.36 -2.14 -46.43
C ALA A 306 34.62 -3.30 -47.16
N PRO A 307 35.13 -3.81 -48.31
CA PRO A 307 36.42 -3.49 -48.95
C PRO A 307 36.34 -2.95 -50.39
N GLY A 308 37.47 -2.43 -50.89
CA GLY A 308 37.68 -2.12 -52.31
C GLY A 308 39.12 -2.38 -52.74
N SER A 309 39.32 -2.97 -53.93
CA SER A 309 40.65 -3.23 -54.49
C SER A 309 40.63 -3.27 -56.03
N SER A 310 41.57 -2.55 -56.65
CA SER A 310 41.84 -2.48 -58.12
C SER A 310 40.69 -1.88 -58.98
N ASN A 311 40.92 -1.19 -60.10
CA ASN A 311 42.12 -0.91 -60.91
C ASN A 311 41.96 0.45 -61.68
N HIS A 312 43.06 0.95 -62.29
CA HIS A 312 43.20 1.79 -63.52
C HIS A 312 41.97 2.53 -64.16
N THR A 313 42.02 3.74 -64.74
CA THR A 313 43.11 4.54 -65.39
C THR A 313 42.89 6.08 -65.33
N ASP A 314 43.99 6.83 -65.30
CA ASP A 314 44.36 8.09 -66.02
C ASP A 314 43.39 9.26 -66.42
N THR A 315 44.02 10.46 -66.43
CA THR A 315 43.85 11.68 -67.26
C THR A 315 42.94 12.90 -66.89
N HIS A 316 43.63 14.07 -66.86
CA HIS A 316 43.26 15.44 -67.28
C HIS A 316 42.29 16.37 -66.50
N GLY A 317 42.90 17.37 -65.82
CA GLY A 317 42.47 18.80 -65.77
C GLY A 317 41.32 19.21 -64.83
N SER A 318 41.07 20.50 -64.55
CA SER A 318 41.91 21.73 -64.64
C SER A 318 41.18 22.94 -64.00
N VAL A 319 41.75 23.57 -62.95
CA VAL A 319 41.50 24.97 -62.46
C VAL A 319 40.05 25.39 -62.07
N GLY A 320 39.89 25.93 -60.84
CA GLY A 320 38.69 26.74 -60.46
C GLY A 320 38.63 27.15 -58.97
N VAL A 321 38.85 28.43 -58.66
CA VAL A 321 38.89 29.05 -57.30
C VAL A 321 38.65 30.58 -57.44
N PRO A 322 38.08 31.35 -56.49
CA PRO A 322 37.18 31.08 -55.34
C PRO A 322 35.87 31.91 -55.34
N THR A 323 34.99 31.72 -54.34
CA THR A 323 34.11 32.79 -53.78
C THR A 323 33.91 32.63 -52.25
N LEU A 324 33.68 33.75 -51.56
CA LEU A 324 33.47 33.95 -50.10
C LEU A 324 32.50 35.14 -49.90
N PRO A 325 32.01 35.48 -48.68
CA PRO A 325 32.13 34.83 -47.37
C PRO A 325 30.78 34.15 -47.00
N ALA A 326 30.17 34.10 -45.79
CA ALA A 326 30.39 34.62 -44.42
C ALA A 326 29.50 33.79 -43.44
N ALA A 327 29.52 33.88 -42.10
CA ALA A 327 30.34 34.59 -41.10
C ALA A 327 30.30 33.84 -39.74
N ALA A 328 31.08 34.30 -38.74
CA ALA A 328 30.81 34.34 -37.29
C ALA A 328 29.78 33.36 -36.64
N LEU A 329 30.04 32.69 -35.52
CA LEU A 329 31.11 32.85 -34.52
C LEU A 329 31.39 31.53 -33.76
N SER A 330 32.67 31.19 -33.64
CA SER A 330 33.22 30.41 -32.52
C SER A 330 33.06 31.20 -31.20
N LEU A 331 33.00 30.58 -30.02
CA LEU A 331 34.11 30.20 -29.13
C LEU A 331 33.46 29.72 -27.81
N SER A 332 34.06 28.91 -26.92
CA SER A 332 35.28 28.08 -26.99
C SER A 332 35.31 27.17 -25.77
N ALA A 333 35.84 25.95 -25.89
CA ALA A 333 36.20 25.11 -24.75
C ALA A 333 37.70 24.75 -24.84
N THR A 334 38.43 25.04 -23.76
CA THR A 334 39.83 24.60 -23.52
C THR A 334 39.98 24.38 -22.01
N SER A 335 40.24 23.20 -21.44
CA SER A 335 41.14 22.07 -21.77
C SER A 335 42.51 22.17 -21.08
N VAL A 336 42.61 21.51 -19.93
CA VAL A 336 43.84 20.89 -19.41
C VAL A 336 43.38 19.61 -18.67
N GLY A 337 44.00 18.44 -18.78
CA GLY A 337 45.22 18.08 -19.52
C GLY A 337 46.19 17.39 -18.58
N SER A 338 46.07 16.07 -18.45
CA SER A 338 46.89 15.26 -17.55
C SER A 338 47.95 14.47 -18.32
N THR A 339 49.17 14.49 -17.79
CA THR A 339 50.25 13.53 -18.04
C THR A 339 50.43 12.68 -16.79
#